data_AF-A0A329UD28-F1
#
_entry.id   AF-A0A329UD28-F1
#
_cell.length_a   1.000
_cell.length_b   1.000
_cell.length_c   1.000
_cell.angle_alpha   90.00
_cell.angle_beta   90.00
_cell.angle_gamma   90.00
#
_symmetry.space_group_name_H-M   'P 1'
#
loop_
_entity.id
_entity.type
_entity.pdbx_description
1 polymer ?
#
loop_
_entity_poly.entity_id
_entity_poly.type
_entity_poly.pdbx_seq_one_letter_code
_entity_poly.pdbx_strand_id
1 'polypeptide(L)'
;MLSQYRRRTGSGPCTRGRRLRPPKGDFVTKYLFQFARILAFCFLGEILHAVLPLPIPASVYGLILLLLALRLGIVKLEQVKEVGLFLTGIFPLLFVPAAAGVMELWAEMGNMLLPIIIAIVPVTVLVLASAGRTTQALTSRRKNKEAAHD
;
A
#
# COMPACT_ATOMS: atom_id res chain seq x y z
N MET A 1 -19.35 49.90 -6.30
CA MET A 1 -19.98 50.29 -5.02
C MET A 1 -19.84 49.22 -3.91
N LEU A 2 -18.74 48.47 -3.83
CA LEU A 2 -18.35 47.70 -2.62
C LEU A 2 -16.98 48.18 -2.14
N SER A 3 -16.90 49.50 -2.03
CA SER A 3 -15.80 50.33 -1.55
C SER A 3 -15.64 50.30 -0.01
N GLN A 4 -16.01 49.21 0.67
CA GLN A 4 -16.12 49.20 2.14
C GLN A 4 -15.52 48.00 2.88
N TYR A 5 -14.80 47.07 2.24
CA TYR A 5 -14.11 46.01 3.00
C TYR A 5 -12.63 46.32 3.31
N ARG A 6 -12.12 47.46 2.84
CA ARG A 6 -10.79 47.98 3.20
C ARG A 6 -10.94 48.93 4.39
N ARG A 7 -10.98 48.40 5.62
CA ARG A 7 -10.46 49.03 6.88
C ARG A 7 -10.94 48.30 8.16
N ARG A 8 -10.14 47.34 8.62
CA ARG A 8 -9.77 47.16 10.03
C ARG A 8 -8.32 46.67 10.04
N THR A 9 -7.32 47.54 9.90
CA THR A 9 -6.53 48.17 10.99
C THR A 9 -6.34 47.32 12.24
N GLY A 10 -5.06 47.07 12.55
CA GLY A 10 -4.53 46.48 13.79
C GLY A 10 -3.40 45.48 13.48
N SER A 11 -2.26 45.91 12.94
CA SER A 11 -1.08 46.33 13.72
C SER A 11 -0.75 45.42 14.91
N GLY A 12 0.22 44.52 14.71
CA GLY A 12 0.86 43.62 15.68
C GLY A 12 2.04 42.92 15.00
N PRO A 13 3.19 42.74 15.67
CA PRO A 13 4.50 43.07 15.12
C PRO A 13 5.05 42.07 14.10
N CYS A 14 5.87 42.62 13.21
CA CYS A 14 6.85 41.91 12.39
C CYS A 14 7.64 40.89 13.23
N THR A 15 7.26 39.62 13.17
CA THR A 15 8.05 38.51 13.70
C THR A 15 9.20 38.21 12.73
N ARG A 16 10.27 38.93 13.03
CA ARG A 16 11.65 38.73 12.60
C ARG A 16 12.04 37.24 12.64
N GLY A 17 12.41 36.72 11.47
CA GLY A 17 13.49 35.72 11.32
C GLY A 17 13.21 34.30 11.80
N ARG A 18 12.96 33.41 10.83
CA ARG A 18 13.80 32.21 10.69
C ARG A 18 13.79 31.74 9.24
N ARG A 19 14.88 32.06 8.54
CA ARG A 19 15.27 31.40 7.30
C ARG A 19 15.62 29.95 7.67
N LEU A 20 14.62 29.07 7.76
CA LEU A 20 14.85 27.65 7.96
C LEU A 20 15.54 27.12 6.70
N ARG A 21 16.82 26.78 6.85
CA ARG A 21 17.61 26.06 5.85
C ARG A 21 16.79 24.88 5.34
N PRO A 22 16.64 24.67 4.02
CA PRO A 22 16.17 23.39 3.54
C PRO A 22 17.25 22.36 3.88
N PRO A 23 16.96 21.29 4.63
CA PRO A 23 17.85 20.13 4.65
C PRO A 23 17.81 19.53 3.24
N LYS A 24 18.78 19.92 2.43
CA LYS A 24 19.13 19.29 1.16
C LYS A 24 19.93 18.04 1.50
N GLY A 25 19.34 16.85 1.28
CA GLY A 25 20.08 15.59 1.35
C GLY A 25 19.31 14.33 1.77
N ASP A 26 18.05 14.42 2.20
CA ASP A 26 17.47 13.33 2.99
C ASP A 26 16.55 12.36 2.24
N PHE A 27 16.14 12.70 1.01
CA PHE A 27 15.03 11.99 0.35
C PHE A 27 15.41 10.54 0.00
N VAL A 28 16.57 10.36 -0.63
CA VAL A 28 17.06 9.03 -1.02
C VAL A 28 17.40 8.17 0.20
N THR A 29 18.07 8.73 1.21
CA THR A 29 18.40 8.02 2.45
C THR A 29 17.14 7.61 3.21
N LYS A 30 16.11 8.46 3.27
CA LYS A 30 14.81 8.13 3.85
C LYS A 30 14.10 7.03 3.05
N TYR A 31 14.13 7.07 1.72
CA TYR A 31 13.56 6.01 0.86
C TYR A 31 14.28 4.67 1.04
N LEU A 32 15.61 4.67 1.06
CA LEU A 32 16.41 3.47 1.28
C LEU A 32 16.12 2.85 2.63
N PHE A 33 16.00 3.66 3.69
CA PHE A 33 15.68 3.18 5.04
C PHE A 33 14.25 2.65 5.14
N GLN A 34 13.31 3.25 4.42
CA GLN A 34 11.93 2.79 4.31
C GLN A 34 11.84 1.44 3.57
N PHE A 35 12.54 1.33 2.44
CA PHE A 35 12.63 0.10 1.65
C PHE A 35 13.32 -1.02 2.43
N ALA A 36 14.44 -0.73 3.09
CA ALA A 36 15.14 -1.67 3.96
C ALA A 36 14.26 -2.18 5.09
N ARG A 37 13.37 -1.34 5.63
CA ARG A 37 12.41 -1.75 6.66
C ARG A 37 11.35 -2.71 6.11
N ILE A 38 10.78 -2.45 4.93
CA ILE A 38 9.84 -3.37 4.28
C ILE A 38 10.54 -4.72 4.00
N LEU A 39 11.77 -4.69 3.49
CA LEU A 39 12.56 -5.90 3.27
C LEU A 39 12.87 -6.65 4.57
N ALA A 40 13.23 -5.95 5.64
CA ALA A 40 13.47 -6.56 6.95
C ALA A 40 12.21 -7.26 7.47
N PHE A 41 11.03 -6.66 7.28
CA PHE A 41 9.75 -7.29 7.64
C PHE A 41 9.41 -8.50 6.76
N CYS A 42 9.68 -8.46 5.45
CA CYS A 42 9.55 -9.63 4.59
C CYS A 42 10.49 -10.76 5.03
N PHE A 43 11.75 -10.44 5.32
CA PHE A 43 12.74 -11.42 5.78
C PHE A 43 12.33 -12.04 7.13
N LEU A 44 11.79 -11.24 8.04
CA LEU A 44 11.22 -11.72 9.29
C LEU A 44 9.99 -12.61 9.07
N GLY A 45 9.15 -12.28 8.08
CA GLY A 45 8.02 -13.12 7.66
C GLY A 45 8.45 -14.48 7.09
N GLU A 46 9.58 -14.52 6.38
CA GLU A 46 10.17 -15.76 5.86
C GLU A 46 10.78 -16.63 6.96
N ILE A 47 11.47 -16.01 7.93
CA ILE A 47 11.94 -16.69 9.15
C ILE A 47 10.75 -17.25 9.94
N LEU A 48 9.66 -16.49 10.06
CA LEU A 48 8.47 -16.92 10.81
C LEU A 48 7.72 -18.05 10.08
N HIS A 49 7.65 -17.98 8.75
CA HIS A 49 7.11 -19.06 7.90
C HIS A 49 7.96 -20.35 8.00
N ALA A 50 9.29 -20.23 8.12
CA ALA A 50 10.16 -21.39 8.32
C ALA A 50 9.92 -22.11 9.66
N VAL A 51 9.37 -21.42 10.66
CA VAL A 51 9.05 -21.99 11.99
C VAL A 51 7.61 -22.53 12.06
N LEU A 52 6.69 -21.99 11.25
CA LEU A 52 5.29 -22.42 11.16
C LEU A 52 5.01 -22.99 9.75
N PRO A 53 5.11 -24.32 9.55
CA PRO A 53 4.93 -24.96 8.25
C PRO A 53 3.45 -25.02 7.85
N LEU A 54 2.88 -23.88 7.48
CA LEU A 54 1.54 -23.74 6.90
C LEU A 54 1.68 -23.34 5.42
N PRO A 55 0.80 -23.81 4.52
CA PRO A 55 0.89 -23.60 3.06
C PRO A 55 0.48 -22.18 2.63
N ILE A 56 1.05 -21.16 3.26
CA ILE A 56 0.76 -19.74 3.02
C ILE A 56 2.06 -19.07 2.58
N PRO A 57 2.09 -18.33 1.46
CA PRO A 57 3.33 -17.71 0.98
C PRO A 57 3.91 -16.72 2.01
N ALA A 58 5.24 -16.71 2.14
CA ALA A 58 5.99 -15.87 3.10
C ALA A 58 5.61 -14.37 3.04
N SER A 59 5.27 -13.87 1.85
CA SER A 59 4.80 -12.48 1.65
C SER A 59 3.57 -12.12 2.49
N VAL A 60 2.63 -13.04 2.69
CA VAL A 60 1.42 -12.80 3.50
C VAL A 60 1.77 -12.65 4.97
N TYR A 61 2.73 -13.43 5.48
CA TYR A 61 3.25 -13.27 6.84
C TYR A 61 3.93 -11.91 7.02
N GLY A 62 4.75 -11.49 6.05
CA GLY A 62 5.38 -10.17 6.05
C GLY A 62 4.36 -9.02 6.12
N LEU A 63 3.24 -9.12 5.38
CA LEU A 63 2.15 -8.14 5.42
C LEU A 63 1.43 -8.08 6.76
N ILE A 64 1.15 -9.23 7.38
CA ILE A 64 0.53 -9.29 8.71
C ILE A 64 1.46 -8.71 9.78
N LEU A 65 2.76 -9.01 9.71
CA LEU A 65 3.76 -8.50 10.65
C LEU A 65 3.90 -6.98 10.52
N LEU A 66 3.95 -6.47 9.29
CA LEU A 66 3.98 -5.04 9.03
C LEU A 66 2.71 -4.35 9.55
N LEU A 67 1.54 -4.96 9.35
CA LEU A 67 0.27 -4.46 9.88
C LEU A 67 0.30 -4.38 11.42
N LEU A 68 0.83 -5.41 12.09
CA LEU A 68 0.95 -5.44 13.54
C LEU A 68 1.92 -4.37 14.05
N ALA A 69 3.06 -4.19 13.38
CA ALA A 69 4.03 -3.13 13.69
C ALA A 69 3.46 -1.71 13.51
N LEU A 70 2.59 -1.51 12.51
CA LEU A 70 1.82 -0.28 12.32
C LEU A 70 0.82 -0.07 13.46
N ARG A 71 0.12 -1.12 13.89
CA ARG A 71 -0.84 -1.07 15.00
C ARG A 71 -0.19 -0.76 16.34
N LEU A 72 1.04 -1.23 16.55
CA LEU A 72 1.84 -0.95 17.75
C LEU A 72 2.52 0.44 17.71
N GLY A 73 2.39 1.19 16.61
CA GLY A 73 2.96 2.54 16.46
C GLY A 73 4.49 2.56 16.27
N ILE A 74 5.13 1.39 16.13
CA ILE A 74 6.58 1.26 15.91
C ILE A 74 6.97 1.78 14.52
N VAL A 75 6.07 1.64 13.54
CA VAL A 75 6.28 2.04 12.15
C VAL A 75 5.17 3.00 11.71
N LYS A 76 5.55 4.19 11.21
CA LYS A 76 4.60 5.17 10.65
C LYS A 76 4.13 4.74 9.27
N LEU A 77 2.81 4.78 9.03
CA LEU A 77 2.20 4.44 7.74
C LEU A 77 2.76 5.26 6.57
N GLU A 78 3.00 6.56 6.77
CA GLU A 78 3.61 7.45 5.76
C GLU A 78 4.88 6.85 5.14
N GLN A 79 5.70 6.20 5.97
CA GLN A 79 7.01 5.67 5.59
C GLN A 79 6.98 4.34 4.84
N VAL A 80 5.84 3.68 4.77
CA VAL A 80 5.72 2.42 4.00
C VAL A 80 4.80 2.60 2.81
N LYS A 81 3.84 3.53 2.91
CA LYS A 81 2.94 3.91 1.83
C LYS A 81 3.68 4.53 0.65
N GLU A 82 4.67 5.37 0.89
CA GLU A 82 5.41 6.06 -0.18
C GLU A 82 6.19 5.06 -1.06
N VAL A 83 6.96 4.17 -0.43
CA VAL A 83 7.68 3.09 -1.14
C VAL A 83 6.73 2.06 -1.75
N GLY A 84 5.62 1.72 -1.07
CA GLY A 84 4.62 0.80 -1.59
C GLY A 84 3.93 1.31 -2.87
N LEU A 85 3.64 2.62 -2.94
CA LEU A 85 3.12 3.27 -4.15
C LEU A 85 4.14 3.26 -5.28
N PHE A 86 5.41 3.51 -4.98
CA PHE A 86 6.49 3.43 -5.97
C PHE A 86 6.66 2.00 -6.52
N LEU A 87 6.69 0.98 -5.66
CA LEU A 87 6.75 -0.43 -6.06
C LEU A 87 5.52 -0.86 -6.88
N THR A 88 4.33 -0.39 -6.51
CA THR A 88 3.12 -0.65 -7.29
C THR A 88 3.19 0.04 -8.66
N GLY A 89 3.82 1.21 -8.74
CA GLY A 89 4.07 1.94 -9.99
C GLY A 89 5.04 1.23 -10.95
N ILE A 90 6.01 0.46 -10.44
CA ILE A 90 6.92 -0.34 -11.27
C ILE A 90 6.36 -1.74 -11.62
N PHE A 91 5.29 -2.17 -10.97
CA PHE A 91 4.67 -3.49 -11.18
C PHE A 91 4.30 -3.77 -12.66
N PRO A 92 3.76 -2.81 -13.45
CA PRO A 92 3.57 -3.01 -14.89
C PRO A 92 4.85 -3.33 -15.67
N LEU A 93 5.99 -2.75 -15.28
CA LEU A 93 7.28 -3.05 -15.92
C LEU A 93 7.80 -4.44 -15.53
N LEU A 94 7.50 -4.92 -14.32
CA LEU A 94 7.80 -6.31 -13.90
C LEU A 94 6.91 -7.35 -14.58
N PHE A 95 5.75 -6.96 -15.10
CA PHE A 95 4.88 -7.86 -15.87
C PHE A 95 5.38 -8.17 -17.27
N VAL A 96 6.19 -7.30 -17.89
CA VAL A 96 6.75 -7.54 -19.23
C VAL A 96 7.59 -8.82 -19.29
N PRO A 97 8.60 -9.03 -18.42
CA PRO A 97 9.37 -10.27 -18.42
C PRO A 97 8.54 -11.49 -17.99
N ALA A 98 7.60 -11.32 -17.05
CA ALA A 98 6.69 -12.41 -16.66
C ALA A 98 5.80 -12.86 -17.82
N ALA A 99 5.24 -11.92 -18.59
CA ALA A 99 4.42 -12.20 -19.76
C ALA A 99 5.24 -12.84 -20.90
N ALA A 100 6.48 -12.38 -21.10
CA ALA A 100 7.40 -13.00 -22.06
C ALA A 100 7.71 -14.47 -21.70
N GLY A 101 7.89 -14.79 -20.41
CA GLY A 101 8.07 -16.18 -19.95
C GLY A 101 6.84 -17.06 -20.21
N VAL A 102 5.62 -16.51 -20.12
CA VAL A 102 4.40 -17.24 -20.49
C VAL A 102 4.33 -17.50 -21.99
N MET A 103 4.86 -16.61 -22.84
CA MET A 103 4.89 -16.82 -24.29
C MET A 103 5.77 -18.02 -24.69
N GLU A 104 6.79 -18.36 -23.91
CA GLU A 104 7.62 -19.54 -24.15
C GLU A 104 6.84 -20.86 -23.94
N LEU A 105 5.90 -20.87 -23.00
CA LEU A 105 5.01 -22.01 -22.73
C LEU A 105 3.72 -22.00 -23.59
N TRP A 106 3.56 -21.00 -24.46
CA TRP A 106 2.31 -20.80 -25.23
C TRP A 106 1.94 -21.99 -26.12
N ALA A 107 2.94 -22.69 -26.67
CA ALA A 107 2.74 -23.86 -27.53
C ALA A 107 2.04 -25.02 -26.80
N GLU A 108 2.29 -25.18 -25.51
CA GLU A 108 1.73 -26.26 -24.68
C GLU A 108 0.41 -25.83 -24.01
N MET A 109 0.25 -24.54 -23.74
CA MET A 109 -0.99 -23.96 -23.20
C MET A 109 -2.16 -23.99 -24.21
N GLY A 110 -1.87 -23.97 -25.51
CA GLY A 110 -2.86 -23.95 -26.60
C GLY A 110 -3.93 -25.04 -26.50
N ASN A 111 -3.55 -26.24 -26.10
CA ASN A 111 -4.44 -27.40 -25.99
C ASN A 111 -5.31 -27.39 -24.72
N MET A 112 -4.98 -26.53 -23.76
CA MET A 112 -5.63 -26.40 -22.43
C MET A 112 -6.32 -25.04 -22.25
N LEU A 113 -6.46 -24.23 -23.30
CA LEU A 113 -7.06 -22.89 -23.22
C LEU A 113 -8.48 -22.91 -22.64
N LEU A 114 -9.29 -23.90 -23.04
CA LEU A 114 -10.68 -24.03 -22.64
C LEU A 114 -10.84 -24.28 -21.12
N PRO A 115 -10.14 -25.26 -20.51
CA PRO A 115 -10.15 -25.42 -19.05
C PRO A 115 -9.55 -24.23 -18.29
N ILE A 116 -8.57 -23.51 -18.85
CA ILE A 116 -7.99 -22.31 -18.22
C ILE A 116 -9.03 -21.20 -18.08
N ILE A 117 -9.76 -20.89 -19.16
CA ILE A 117 -10.79 -19.85 -19.12
C ILE A 117 -11.91 -20.23 -18.13
N ILE A 118 -12.35 -21.49 -18.16
CA ILE A 118 -13.37 -22.01 -17.25
C ILE A 118 -12.90 -21.97 -15.79
N ALA A 119 -11.60 -22.11 -15.51
CA ALA A 119 -11.06 -21.98 -14.16
C ALA A 119 -10.91 -20.51 -13.71
N ILE A 120 -10.46 -19.62 -14.60
CA ILE A 120 -10.21 -18.20 -14.27
C ILE A 120 -11.50 -17.46 -13.93
N VAL A 121 -12.56 -17.65 -14.71
CA VAL A 121 -13.83 -16.93 -14.52
C VAL A 121 -14.42 -17.12 -13.11
N PRO A 122 -14.68 -18.34 -12.60
CA PRO A 122 -15.24 -18.54 -11.27
C PRO A 122 -14.28 -18.09 -10.17
N VAL A 123 -12.97 -18.31 -10.32
CA VAL A 123 -11.97 -17.85 -9.34
C VAL A 123 -11.97 -16.33 -9.25
N THR A 124 -12.01 -15.63 -10.38
CA THR A 124 -12.05 -14.16 -10.42
C THR A 124 -13.31 -13.61 -9.77
N VAL A 125 -14.47 -14.20 -10.08
CA VAL A 125 -15.75 -13.83 -9.44
C VAL A 125 -15.70 -14.07 -7.94
N LEU A 126 -15.18 -15.21 -7.50
CA LEU A 126 -15.11 -15.57 -6.08
C LEU A 126 -14.14 -14.67 -5.30
N VAL A 127 -12.96 -14.37 -5.85
CA VAL A 127 -11.99 -13.45 -5.26
C VAL A 127 -12.57 -12.03 -5.19
N LEU A 128 -13.18 -11.54 -6.27
CA LEU A 128 -13.77 -10.21 -6.28
C LEU A 128 -14.99 -10.10 -5.34
N ALA A 129 -15.83 -11.13 -5.28
CA ALA A 129 -16.96 -11.17 -4.37
C ALA A 129 -16.52 -11.24 -2.90
N SER A 130 -15.52 -12.06 -2.56
CA SER A 130 -15.00 -12.17 -1.20
C SER A 130 -14.29 -10.89 -0.73
N ALA A 131 -13.47 -10.28 -1.58
CA ALA A 131 -12.82 -8.98 -1.32
C ALA A 131 -13.85 -7.83 -1.23
N GLY A 132 -14.86 -7.84 -2.10
CA GLY A 132 -15.95 -6.87 -2.07
C GLY A 132 -16.81 -6.99 -0.81
N ARG A 133 -17.20 -8.22 -0.43
CA ARG A 133 -17.99 -8.49 0.78
C ARG A 133 -17.24 -8.11 2.05
N THR A 134 -15.93 -8.42 2.14
CA THR A 134 -15.09 -8.02 3.29
C THR A 134 -14.99 -6.50 3.41
N THR A 135 -14.78 -5.79 2.29
CA THR A 135 -14.73 -4.32 2.27
C THR A 135 -16.07 -3.71 2.66
N GLN A 136 -17.18 -4.21 2.11
CA GLN A 136 -18.53 -3.72 2.43
C GLN A 136 -18.91 -3.96 3.89
N ALA A 137 -18.56 -5.12 4.45
CA ALA A 137 -18.82 -5.43 5.86
C ALA A 137 -18.05 -4.49 6.80
N LEU A 138 -16.82 -4.10 6.45
CA LEU A 138 -16.02 -3.15 7.23
C LEU A 138 -16.55 -1.71 7.10
N THR A 139 -16.99 -1.32 5.89
CA THR A 139 -17.59 0.01 5.65
C THR A 139 -18.95 0.17 6.32
N SER A 140 -19.82 -0.85 6.32
CA SER A 140 -21.12 -0.76 7.00
C SER A 140 -21.00 -0.63 8.52
N ARG A 141 -19.98 -1.27 9.11
CA ARG A 141 -19.64 -1.13 10.54
C ARG A 141 -19.15 0.27 10.90
N ARG A 142 -18.48 0.98 9.98
CA ARG A 142 -18.06 2.38 10.19
C ARG A 142 -19.25 3.34 10.12
N LYS A 143 -20.14 3.17 9.13
CA LYS A 143 -21.34 4.01 8.98
C LYS A 143 -22.26 3.97 10.21
N ASN A 144 -22.40 2.80 10.86
CA ASN A 144 -23.16 2.67 12.11
C ASN A 144 -22.46 3.27 13.34
N LYS A 145 -21.14 3.49 13.33
CA LYS A 145 -20.42 4.16 14.41
C LYS A 145 -20.43 5.68 14.28
N GLU A 146 -20.46 6.19 13.05
CA GLU A 146 -20.59 7.63 12.77
C GLU A 146 -22.00 8.15 13.09
N ALA A 147 -23.05 7.35 12.83
CA ALA A 147 -24.44 7.70 13.17
C ALA A 147 -24.81 7.59 14.67
N ALA A 148 -23.88 7.15 15.53
CA ALA A 148 -24.09 7.02 16.98
C ALA A 148 -23.23 7.99 17.81
N HIS A 149 -22.49 8.89 17.14
CA HIS A 149 -21.67 9.95 17.76
C HIS A 149 -22.12 11.36 17.34
N ASP A 150 -23.27 11.47 16.66
CA ASP A 150 -24.07 12.70 16.59
C ASP A 150 -25.25 12.57 17.57
#